data_AF-A0A0B9G231-F1
#
_entry.id   AF-A0A0B9G231-F1
#
_cell.length_a   1.000
_cell.length_b   1.000
_cell.length_c   1.000
_cell.angle_alpha   90.00
_cell.angle_beta   90.00
_cell.angle_gamma   90.00
#
_symmetry.space_group_name_H-M   'P 1'
#
loop_
_entity.id
_entity.type
_entity.pdbx_description
1 polymer ?
#
loop_
_entity_poly.entity_id
_entity_poly.type
_entity_poly.pdbx_seq_one_letter_code
_entity_poly.pdbx_strand_id
1 'polypeptide(L)'
;MIHVSDGNETASLTAFNLEVVNVNDAPTISGTPATSVQQDASYSFTPVASDIDNDALTFGIDNLPVWASFNTASGLLSGTPTNDDVGTTSNIVIHVSDGVATDSLDPFSLEVVNVNDAPTISGTPATTVQQDAS
;
A
#
# COMPACT_ATOMS: atom_id res chain seq x y z
N MET A 1 -43.06 -23.26 1.44
CA MET A 1 -44.46 -22.98 1.82
C MET A 1 -44.67 -23.50 3.22
N ILE A 2 -44.85 -22.60 4.19
CA ILE A 2 -45.15 -23.03 5.57
C ILE A 2 -46.67 -23.24 5.65
N HIS A 3 -47.06 -24.48 5.91
CA HIS A 3 -48.46 -24.87 6.11
C HIS A 3 -48.56 -25.70 7.38
N VAL A 4 -49.71 -25.61 8.03
CA VAL A 4 -50.09 -26.44 9.16
C VAL A 4 -51.41 -27.11 8.83
N SER A 5 -51.54 -28.39 9.16
CA SER A 5 -52.75 -29.17 8.92
C SER A 5 -53.06 -30.02 10.15
N ASP A 6 -54.34 -30.18 10.44
CA ASP A 6 -54.85 -31.08 11.47
C ASP A 6 -55.32 -32.44 10.92
N GLY A 7 -55.03 -32.71 9.64
CA GLY A 7 -55.45 -33.93 8.93
C GLY A 7 -56.80 -33.80 8.22
N ASN A 8 -57.56 -32.72 8.45
CA ASN A 8 -58.82 -32.42 7.77
C ASN A 8 -58.76 -31.10 7.01
N GLU A 9 -58.20 -30.07 7.61
CA GLU A 9 -58.02 -28.74 7.03
C GLU A 9 -56.55 -28.38 6.93
N THR A 10 -56.21 -27.50 5.99
CA THR A 10 -54.84 -27.00 5.83
C THR A 10 -54.87 -25.49 5.77
N ALA A 11 -54.19 -24.84 6.70
CA ALA A 11 -53.92 -23.42 6.63
C ALA A 11 -52.49 -23.21 6.12
N SER A 12 -52.34 -22.39 5.08
CA SER A 12 -51.04 -22.01 4.54
C SER A 12 -50.80 -20.53 4.77
N LEU A 13 -49.59 -20.18 5.20
CA LEU A 13 -49.14 -18.79 5.15
C LEU A 13 -48.78 -18.43 3.72
N THR A 14 -49.19 -17.22 3.32
CA THR A 14 -48.72 -16.61 2.07
C THR A 14 -47.20 -16.46 2.13
N ALA A 15 -46.55 -16.55 0.96
CA ALA A 15 -45.12 -16.32 0.89
C ALA A 15 -44.83 -14.89 1.37
N PHE A 16 -43.91 -14.77 2.32
CA PHE A 16 -43.34 -13.50 2.75
C PHE A 16 -41.86 -13.50 2.42
N ASN A 17 -41.33 -12.31 2.14
CA ASN A 17 -39.90 -12.14 1.95
C ASN A 17 -39.25 -11.90 3.31
N LEU A 18 -38.20 -12.65 3.61
CA LEU A 18 -37.29 -12.32 4.69
C LEU A 18 -36.12 -11.56 4.06
N GLU A 19 -35.98 -10.28 4.39
CA GLU A 19 -34.82 -9.50 4.02
C GLU A 19 -33.75 -9.70 5.10
N VAL A 20 -32.60 -10.25 4.70
CA VAL A 20 -31.41 -10.27 5.55
C VAL A 20 -30.57 -9.06 5.14
N VAL A 21 -30.50 -8.08 6.02
CA VAL A 21 -29.61 -6.93 5.84
C VAL A 21 -28.23 -7.34 6.30
N ASN A 22 -27.25 -7.29 5.39
CA ASN A 22 -25.85 -7.47 5.75
C ASN A 22 -25.39 -6.28 6.61
N VAL A 23 -24.64 -6.56 7.66
CA VAL A 23 -23.98 -5.56 8.50
C VAL A 23 -22.50 -5.63 8.17
N ASN A 24 -21.92 -4.51 7.74
CA ASN A 24 -20.52 -4.41 7.34
C ASN A 24 -19.58 -4.87 8.46
N ASP A 25 -18.72 -5.83 8.14
CA ASP A 25 -17.53 -6.17 8.90
C ASP A 25 -16.34 -5.38 8.31
N ALA A 26 -15.46 -4.85 9.15
CA ALA A 26 -14.32 -4.07 8.66
C ALA A 26 -13.29 -4.95 7.94
N PRO A 27 -12.52 -4.40 6.98
CA PRO A 27 -11.47 -5.15 6.32
C PRO A 27 -10.34 -5.46 7.31
N THR A 28 -9.52 -6.45 6.97
CA THR A 28 -8.31 -6.81 7.72
C THR A 28 -7.08 -6.62 6.85
N ILE A 29 -5.97 -6.16 7.44
CA ILE A 29 -4.68 -6.01 6.76
C ILE A 29 -3.52 -6.60 7.58
N SER A 30 -2.54 -7.18 6.90
CA SER A 30 -1.35 -7.78 7.52
C SER A 30 -0.12 -7.72 6.62
N GLY A 31 1.05 -7.89 7.22
CA GLY A 31 2.35 -7.85 6.55
C GLY A 31 3.41 -7.15 7.39
N THR A 32 4.67 -7.35 7.04
CA THR A 32 5.80 -6.70 7.72
C THR A 32 6.76 -6.14 6.67
N PRO A 33 6.77 -4.82 6.44
CA PRO A 33 7.69 -4.20 5.50
C PRO A 33 9.13 -4.30 5.99
N ALA A 34 10.07 -4.38 5.05
CA ALA A 34 11.47 -4.17 5.38
C ALA A 34 11.67 -2.71 5.82
N THR A 35 12.48 -2.52 6.87
CA THR A 35 12.73 -1.20 7.48
C THR A 35 14.02 -0.54 7.00
N SER A 36 14.74 -1.18 6.07
CA SER A 36 15.89 -0.59 5.40
C SER A 36 16.00 -1.04 3.94
N VAL A 37 16.63 -0.22 3.13
CA VAL A 37 17.02 -0.50 1.74
C VAL A 37 18.33 0.23 1.45
N GLN A 38 19.19 -0.38 0.64
CA GLN A 38 20.40 0.32 0.17
C GLN A 38 20.00 1.33 -0.91
N GLN A 39 20.70 2.46 -1.00
CA GLN A 39 20.56 3.33 -2.17
C GLN A 39 20.84 2.54 -3.46
N ASP A 40 20.17 2.92 -4.54
CA ASP A 40 20.18 2.25 -5.84
C ASP A 40 19.66 0.80 -5.86
N ALA A 41 19.19 0.27 -4.73
CA ALA A 41 18.54 -1.03 -4.65
C ALA A 41 17.01 -0.90 -4.72
N SER A 42 16.36 -1.77 -5.48
CA SER A 42 14.90 -1.81 -5.56
C SER A 42 14.26 -2.21 -4.23
N TYR A 43 13.28 -1.44 -3.78
CA TYR A 43 12.36 -1.75 -2.69
C TYR A 43 11.01 -2.23 -3.23
N SER A 44 10.40 -3.20 -2.56
CA SER A 44 9.06 -3.68 -2.85
C SER A 44 8.41 -4.28 -1.62
N PHE A 45 7.19 -3.86 -1.30
CA PHE A 45 6.36 -4.43 -0.25
C PHE A 45 4.88 -4.37 -0.66
N THR A 46 4.16 -5.47 -0.50
CA THR A 46 2.71 -5.56 -0.70
C THR A 46 2.08 -6.19 0.54
N PRO A 47 1.13 -5.53 1.22
CA PRO A 47 0.40 -6.14 2.32
C PRO A 47 -0.58 -7.20 1.83
N VAL A 48 -1.07 -8.04 2.74
CA VAL A 48 -2.20 -8.93 2.50
C VAL A 48 -3.42 -8.32 3.18
N ALA A 49 -4.52 -8.17 2.44
CA ALA A 49 -5.78 -7.72 3.00
C ALA A 49 -6.94 -8.60 2.54
N SER A 50 -7.97 -8.68 3.36
CA SER A 50 -9.21 -9.39 3.05
C SER A 50 -10.39 -8.78 3.80
N ASP A 51 -11.57 -8.96 3.20
CA ASP A 51 -12.84 -8.56 3.76
C ASP A 51 -13.79 -9.76 3.77
N ILE A 52 -14.51 -9.98 4.88
CA ILE A 52 -15.37 -11.17 5.04
C ILE A 52 -16.67 -11.06 4.24
N ASP A 53 -17.14 -9.84 4.01
CA ASP A 53 -18.29 -9.53 3.15
C ASP A 53 -17.91 -9.58 1.66
N ASN A 54 -16.61 -9.61 1.36
CA ASN A 54 -16.00 -9.56 0.02
C ASN A 54 -16.21 -8.21 -0.66
N ASP A 55 -16.26 -7.13 0.13
CA ASP A 55 -16.32 -5.78 -0.39
C ASP A 55 -15.03 -5.40 -1.13
N ALA A 56 -15.16 -4.42 -2.03
CA ALA A 56 -14.04 -3.97 -2.85
C ALA A 56 -13.05 -3.16 -2.00
N LEU A 57 -11.79 -3.60 -1.98
CA LEU A 57 -10.76 -2.97 -1.17
C LEU A 57 -9.99 -1.89 -1.93
N THR A 58 -9.77 -0.75 -1.27
CA THR A 58 -8.89 0.32 -1.72
C THR A 58 -7.81 0.56 -0.67
N PHE A 59 -6.56 0.60 -1.09
CA PHE A 59 -5.42 0.85 -0.22
C PHE A 59 -4.99 2.32 -0.26
N GLY A 60 -4.45 2.79 0.85
CA GLY A 60 -3.82 4.10 0.98
C GLY A 60 -2.53 4.04 1.78
N ILE A 61 -1.77 5.12 1.72
CA ILE A 61 -0.50 5.26 2.43
C ILE A 61 -0.31 6.69 2.93
N ASP A 62 0.09 6.82 4.18
CA ASP A 62 0.55 8.07 4.78
C ASP A 62 2.07 8.10 4.85
N ASN A 63 2.65 9.30 4.71
CA ASN A 63 4.10 9.55 4.73
C ASN A 63 4.88 8.71 3.70
N LEU A 64 4.35 8.58 2.48
CA LEU A 64 5.04 7.94 1.35
C LEU A 64 6.45 8.55 1.15
N PRO A 65 7.53 7.76 1.15
CA PRO A 65 8.86 8.25 0.79
C PRO A 65 8.84 8.90 -0.61
N VAL A 66 9.51 10.05 -0.75
CA VAL A 66 9.44 10.87 -1.98
C VAL A 66 9.90 10.15 -3.25
N TRP A 67 10.80 9.18 -3.11
CA TRP A 67 11.33 8.34 -4.20
C TRP A 67 10.44 7.14 -4.56
N ALA A 68 9.43 6.85 -3.73
CA ALA A 68 8.61 5.65 -3.86
C ALA A 68 7.28 5.95 -4.58
N SER A 69 6.67 4.87 -5.08
CA SER A 69 5.33 4.84 -5.66
C SER A 69 4.44 3.90 -4.85
N PHE A 70 3.14 4.18 -4.85
CA PHE A 70 2.15 3.35 -4.17
C PHE A 70 0.98 3.03 -5.10
N ASN A 71 0.64 1.75 -5.21
CA ASN A 71 -0.52 1.29 -5.98
C ASN A 71 -1.73 1.12 -5.05
N THR A 72 -2.75 1.96 -5.21
CA THR A 72 -3.95 1.95 -4.35
C THR A 72 -4.87 0.76 -4.58
N ALA A 73 -4.70 -0.01 -5.66
CA ALA A 73 -5.50 -1.21 -5.92
C ALA A 73 -4.89 -2.47 -5.27
N SER A 74 -3.56 -2.53 -5.12
CA SER A 74 -2.88 -3.70 -4.55
C SER A 74 -2.18 -3.45 -3.21
N GLY A 75 -2.00 -2.18 -2.82
CA GLY A 75 -1.18 -1.80 -1.68
C GLY A 75 0.33 -1.90 -1.93
N LEU A 76 0.78 -2.09 -3.19
CA LEU A 76 2.20 -2.21 -3.51
C LEU A 76 2.92 -0.87 -3.29
N LEU A 77 3.81 -0.84 -2.31
CA LEU A 77 4.84 0.19 -2.11
C LEU A 77 6.12 -0.26 -2.81
N SER A 78 6.60 0.50 -3.79
CA SER A 78 7.82 0.16 -4.53
C SER A 78 8.60 1.38 -5.03
N GLY A 79 9.88 1.19 -5.33
CA GLY A 79 10.74 2.23 -5.90
C GLY A 79 12.21 1.88 -5.77
N THR A 80 13.08 2.78 -6.22
CA THR A 80 14.53 2.68 -6.04
C THR A 80 15.02 4.04 -5.55
N PRO A 81 15.47 4.16 -4.28
CA PRO A 81 16.00 5.41 -3.77
C PRO A 81 17.34 5.74 -4.41
N THR A 82 17.64 7.03 -4.53
CA THR A 82 18.90 7.56 -5.01
C THR A 82 19.76 8.06 -3.84
N ASN A 83 20.97 8.55 -4.15
CA ASN A 83 21.83 9.17 -3.14
C ASN A 83 21.18 10.39 -2.44
N ASP A 84 20.28 11.11 -3.11
CA ASP A 84 19.56 12.26 -2.52
C ASP A 84 18.50 11.83 -1.50
N ASP A 85 18.15 10.54 -1.49
CA ASP A 85 17.12 9.95 -0.63
C ASP A 85 17.68 9.30 0.64
N VAL A 86 19.01 9.31 0.83
CA VAL A 86 19.68 8.76 2.02
C VAL A 86 19.13 9.41 3.28
N GLY A 87 18.71 8.56 4.23
CA GLY A 87 18.08 8.99 5.47
C GLY A 87 16.89 8.11 5.84
N THR A 88 16.05 8.58 6.75
CA THR A 88 14.91 7.80 7.25
C THR A 88 13.59 8.52 7.00
N THR A 89 12.65 7.84 6.35
CA THR A 89 11.24 8.25 6.36
C THR A 89 10.53 7.54 7.51
N SER A 90 9.92 8.30 8.42
CA SER A 90 9.30 7.77 9.64
C SER A 90 7.78 7.81 9.56
N ASN A 91 7.12 6.99 10.38
CA ASN A 91 5.68 6.96 10.55
C ASN A 91 4.91 6.70 9.24
N ILE A 92 5.44 5.79 8.41
CA ILE A 92 4.76 5.30 7.22
C ILE A 92 3.63 4.40 7.67
N VAL A 93 2.40 4.67 7.20
CA VAL A 93 1.21 3.88 7.55
C VAL A 93 0.52 3.44 6.28
N ILE A 94 0.40 2.14 6.07
CA ILE A 94 -0.39 1.56 4.98
C ILE A 94 -1.73 1.12 5.56
N HIS A 95 -2.81 1.57 4.93
CA HIS A 95 -4.18 1.27 5.34
C HIS A 95 -5.01 0.72 4.19
N VAL A 96 -6.10 0.03 4.51
CA VAL A 96 -7.07 -0.51 3.56
C VAL A 96 -8.48 -0.13 4.00
N SER A 97 -9.33 0.21 3.04
CA SER A 97 -10.75 0.53 3.25
C SER A 97 -11.62 -0.24 2.27
N ASP A 98 -12.78 -0.67 2.75
CA ASP A 98 -13.92 -1.23 2.01
C ASP A 98 -14.90 -0.14 1.52
N GLY A 99 -14.62 1.15 1.82
CA GLY A 99 -15.50 2.30 1.56
C GLY A 99 -16.41 2.70 2.73
N VAL A 100 -16.44 1.93 3.82
CA VAL A 100 -17.23 2.17 5.04
C VAL A 100 -16.33 2.24 6.27
N ALA A 101 -15.47 1.24 6.45
CA ALA A 101 -14.49 1.10 7.50
C ALA A 101 -13.05 1.14 6.96
N THR A 102 -12.07 1.16 7.86
CA THR A 102 -10.65 1.18 7.52
C THR A 102 -9.87 0.42 8.58
N ASP A 103 -8.86 -0.33 8.15
CA ASP A 103 -7.87 -0.98 9.01
C ASP A 103 -6.45 -0.61 8.53
N SER A 104 -5.45 -0.74 9.40
CA SER A 104 -4.08 -0.24 9.16
C SER A 104 -3.02 -1.18 9.69
N LEU A 105 -1.89 -1.25 8.99
CA LEU A 105 -0.67 -1.79 9.60
C LEU A 105 -0.15 -0.86 10.69
N ASP A 106 0.64 -1.42 11.61
CA ASP A 106 1.42 -0.62 12.54
C ASP A 106 2.35 0.34 11.78
N PRO A 107 2.53 1.58 12.28
CA PRO A 107 3.46 2.52 11.66
C PRO A 107 4.88 1.98 11.67
N PHE A 108 5.60 2.17 10.57
CA PHE A 108 7.01 1.79 10.44
C PHE A 108 7.87 2.93 9.93
N SER A 109 9.18 2.72 9.95
CA SER A 109 10.17 3.62 9.37
C SER A 109 11.01 2.88 8.34
N LEU A 110 11.42 3.58 7.28
CA LEU A 110 12.27 3.04 6.21
C LEU A 110 13.55 3.87 6.09
N GLU A 111 14.68 3.21 6.37
CA GLU A 111 16.02 3.77 6.22
C GLU A 111 16.60 3.47 4.84
N VAL A 112 16.98 4.52 4.11
CA VAL A 112 17.81 4.43 2.91
C VAL A 112 19.27 4.52 3.37
N VAL A 113 19.98 3.39 3.26
CA VAL A 113 21.37 3.25 3.67
C VAL A 113 22.27 3.64 2.52
N ASN A 114 23.15 4.62 2.75
CA ASN A 114 24.14 5.04 1.78
C ASN A 114 25.12 3.90 1.46
N VAL A 115 25.43 3.72 0.18
CA VAL A 115 26.47 2.83 -0.32
C VAL A 115 27.51 3.71 -1.01
N ASN A 116 28.78 3.62 -0.58
CA ASN A 116 29.80 4.50 -1.12
C ASN A 116 30.02 4.28 -2.63
N ASP A 117 29.70 5.29 -3.42
CA ASP A 117 30.01 5.33 -4.85
C ASP A 117 31.47 5.71 -5.12
N ALA A 118 32.03 5.18 -6.21
CA ALA A 118 33.35 5.58 -6.66
C ALA A 118 33.31 7.02 -7.21
N PRO A 119 34.34 7.85 -6.94
CA PRO A 119 34.37 9.22 -7.48
C PRO A 119 34.39 9.19 -9.01
N THR A 120 33.49 9.94 -9.62
CA THR A 120 33.51 10.19 -11.08
C THR A 120 34.09 11.58 -11.34
N ILE A 121 35.10 11.66 -12.20
CA ILE A 121 35.54 12.93 -12.79
C ILE A 121 34.84 13.04 -14.15
N SER A 122 34.02 14.08 -14.31
CA SER A 122 33.53 14.51 -15.62
C SER A 122 34.04 15.92 -15.91
N GLY A 123 34.68 16.07 -17.07
CA GLY A 123 35.31 17.32 -17.49
C GLY A 123 36.44 17.04 -18.47
N THR A 124 36.42 17.68 -19.63
CA THR A 124 37.59 17.80 -20.49
C THR A 124 38.32 19.07 -20.06
N PRO A 125 39.57 19.00 -19.59
CA PRO A 125 40.34 20.21 -19.30
C PRO A 125 40.40 21.10 -20.54
N ALA A 126 40.23 22.42 -20.38
CA ALA A 126 40.48 23.35 -21.47
C ALA A 126 41.94 23.22 -21.91
N THR A 127 42.17 22.78 -23.15
CA THR A 127 43.51 22.57 -23.72
C THR A 127 44.07 23.81 -24.42
N THR A 128 43.36 24.94 -24.37
CA THR A 128 43.81 26.18 -25.01
C THR A 128 44.12 27.23 -23.96
N VAL A 129 45.38 27.65 -23.93
CA VAL A 129 45.80 28.91 -23.33
C VAL A 129 45.90 29.92 -24.47
N GLN A 130 45.23 31.07 -24.35
CA GLN A 130 45.55 32.20 -25.22
C GLN A 130 46.86 32.79 -24.71
N GLN A 131 47.94 32.61 -25.48
CA GLN A 131 49.18 33.33 -25.25
C GLN A 131 48.91 34.80 -25.53
N ASP A 132 49.21 35.66 -24.56
CA ASP A 132 49.10 37.10 -24.72
C ASP A 132 49.94 37.55 -25.94
N ALA A 133 49.32 38.37 -26.78
CA ALA A 133 49.95 39.00 -27.91
C ALA A 133 50.31 40.44 -27.52
N SER A 134 51.57 40.61 -27.10
CA SER A 134 52.40 41.84 -27.05
C SER A 134 51.88 43.04 -26.27
#